data_AF-A0A2G9T739-F1
#
_entry.id   AF-A0A2G9T739-F1
#
_cell.length_a   1.000
_cell.length_b   1.000
_cell.length_c   1.000
_cell.angle_alpha   90.00
_cell.angle_beta   90.00
_cell.angle_gamma   90.00
#
_symmetry.space_group_name_H-M   'P 1'
#
loop_
_entity.id
_entity.type
_entity.pdbx_description
1 polymer ?
#
loop_
_entity_poly.entity_id
_entity_poly.type
_entity_poly.pdbx_seq_one_letter_code
_entity_poly.pdbx_strand_id
1 'polypeptide(L)'
;RHLDNVLVNLDRGDVVHIDYNICFDKGRHLRVPETVPFRLTQNILHALGPTQVEGVFRESCSQVLSTLREGREVLLTMLDAFVYDPLVDWAVSDHLTASSAAVGVAVTLAVY
;
A
#
# COMPACT_ATOMS: atom_id res chain seq x y z
N ARG A 1 1.62 -8.41 -3.38
CA ARG A 1 1.15 -9.11 -2.15
C ARG A 1 0.65 -10.52 -2.48
N HIS A 2 1.25 -11.55 -1.87
CA HIS A 2 0.87 -12.96 -2.01
C HIS A 2 -0.13 -13.41 -0.91
N LEU A 3 -0.65 -14.63 -1.03
CA LEU A 3 -1.72 -15.14 -0.16
C LEU A 3 -1.25 -15.43 1.26
N ASP A 4 0.00 -15.83 1.46
CA ASP A 4 0.52 -16.13 2.81
C ASP A 4 0.57 -14.89 3.71
N ASN A 5 0.55 -13.69 3.11
CA ASN A 5 0.53 -12.41 3.82
C ASN A 5 -0.90 -11.84 3.99
N VAL A 6 -1.94 -12.64 3.74
CA VAL A 6 -3.35 -12.28 3.93
C VAL A 6 -4.01 -13.29 4.85
N LEU A 7 -4.24 -12.89 6.09
CA LEU A 7 -4.95 -13.70 7.08
C LEU A 7 -6.44 -13.37 7.05
N VAL A 8 -7.29 -14.39 7.14
CA VAL A 8 -8.75 -14.24 7.21
C VAL A 8 -9.25 -14.88 8.50
N ASN A 9 -9.94 -14.11 9.31
CA ASN A 9 -10.68 -14.63 10.46
C ASN A 9 -11.98 -15.26 9.95
N LEU A 10 -12.09 -16.59 10.05
CA LEU A 10 -13.25 -17.32 9.53
C LEU A 10 -14.52 -17.17 10.39
N ASP A 11 -14.38 -16.78 11.66
CA ASP A 11 -15.52 -16.58 12.56
C ASP A 11 -16.20 -15.21 12.33
N ARG A 12 -15.40 -14.19 11.98
CA ARG A 12 -15.87 -12.80 11.81
C ARG A 12 -15.87 -12.30 10.39
N GLY A 13 -15.06 -12.88 9.51
CA GLY A 13 -14.82 -12.43 8.14
C GLY A 13 -13.77 -11.31 8.02
N ASP A 14 -13.10 -10.94 9.11
CA ASP A 14 -12.08 -9.88 9.10
C ASP A 14 -10.83 -10.32 8.31
N VAL A 15 -10.23 -9.39 7.56
CA VAL A 15 -9.00 -9.61 6.80
C VAL A 15 -7.87 -8.79 7.41
N VAL A 16 -6.74 -9.45 7.69
CA VAL A 16 -5.54 -8.80 8.25
C VAL A 16 -4.36 -9.07 7.34
N HIS A 17 -3.70 -7.99 6.91
CA HIS A 17 -2.45 -8.08 6.18
C HIS A 17 -1.28 -8.20 7.17
N ILE A 18 -0.33 -9.08 6.86
CA ILE A 18 0.90 -9.26 7.66
C ILE A 18 2.15 -9.06 6.79
N ASP A 19 3.30 -8.91 7.45
CA ASP A 19 4.61 -8.77 6.80
C ASP A 19 4.69 -7.60 5.80
N TYR A 20 5.05 -6.42 6.34
CA TYR A 20 5.15 -5.15 5.62
C TYR A 20 6.58 -4.81 5.19
N ASN A 21 7.46 -5.80 5.04
CA ASN A 21 8.86 -5.56 4.70
C ASN A 21 9.06 -4.93 3.30
N ILE A 22 8.11 -5.18 2.38
CA ILE A 22 8.11 -4.59 1.03
C ILE A 22 7.05 -3.48 0.98
N CYS A 23 7.48 -2.23 1.07
CA CYS A 23 6.66 -1.02 1.05
C CYS A 23 7.27 0.03 0.11
N PHE A 24 6.55 1.13 -0.15
CA PHE A 24 7.02 2.28 -0.94
C PHE A 24 7.62 1.89 -2.31
N ASP A 25 6.83 1.18 -3.12
CA ASP A 25 7.21 0.73 -4.47
C ASP A 25 8.42 -0.22 -4.59
N LYS A 26 9.00 -0.70 -3.48
CA LYS A 26 10.05 -1.74 -3.49
C LYS A 26 9.62 -3.01 -4.23
N GLY A 27 8.32 -3.34 -4.21
CA GLY A 27 7.78 -4.51 -4.90
C GLY A 27 7.96 -4.50 -6.43
N ARG A 28 8.09 -3.32 -7.04
CA ARG A 28 8.36 -3.18 -8.49
C ARG A 28 9.79 -3.53 -8.88
N HIS A 29 10.71 -3.53 -7.93
CA HIS A 29 12.14 -3.79 -8.15
C HIS A 29 12.54 -5.24 -7.82
N LEU A 30 11.57 -6.10 -7.49
CA LEU A 30 11.81 -7.53 -7.30
C LEU A 30 12.18 -8.20 -8.63
N ARG A 31 12.86 -9.35 -8.56
CA ARG A 31 13.18 -10.18 -9.73
C ARG A 31 11.93 -10.49 -10.57
N VAL A 32 10.79 -10.71 -9.90
CA VAL A 32 9.46 -10.77 -10.51
C VAL A 32 8.66 -9.59 -9.94
N PRO A 33 8.49 -8.49 -10.71
CA PRO A 33 7.86 -7.28 -10.22
C PRO A 33 6.40 -7.46 -9.82
N GLU A 34 5.99 -6.82 -8.73
CA GLU A 34 4.57 -6.61 -8.42
C GLU A 34 4.05 -5.40 -9.21
N THR A 35 3.24 -5.64 -10.24
CA THR A 35 2.77 -4.58 -11.17
C THR A 35 1.41 -3.98 -10.81
N VAL A 36 0.67 -4.61 -9.89
CA VAL A 36 -0.66 -4.16 -9.45
C VAL A 36 -0.57 -3.34 -8.16
N PRO A 37 -1.41 -2.31 -7.98
CA PRO A 37 -1.36 -1.46 -6.79
C PRO A 37 -1.83 -2.19 -5.52
N PHE A 38 -2.76 -3.13 -5.66
CA PHE A 38 -3.23 -4.00 -4.58
C PHE A 38 -3.81 -5.29 -5.16
N ARG A 39 -3.99 -6.29 -4.30
CA ARG A 39 -4.53 -7.60 -4.70
C ARG A 39 -6.05 -7.56 -4.74
N LEU A 40 -6.63 -7.59 -5.94
CA LEU A 40 -8.07 -7.72 -6.15
C LEU A 40 -8.35 -8.78 -7.22
N THR A 41 -8.11 -10.05 -6.87
CA THR A 41 -8.29 -11.18 -7.79
C THR A 41 -9.74 -11.67 -7.81
N GLN A 42 -10.07 -12.58 -8.73
CA GLN A 42 -11.41 -13.18 -8.85
C GLN A 42 -11.93 -13.77 -7.54
N ASN A 43 -11.07 -14.40 -6.73
CA ASN A 43 -11.47 -14.97 -5.44
C ASN A 43 -11.92 -13.88 -4.45
N ILE A 44 -11.22 -12.74 -4.43
CA ILE A 44 -11.59 -11.60 -3.59
C ILE A 44 -12.87 -10.95 -4.11
N LEU A 45 -12.98 -10.76 -5.44
CA LEU A 45 -14.21 -10.23 -6.06
C LEU A 45 -15.44 -11.08 -5.75
N HIS A 46 -15.30 -12.40 -5.77
CA HIS A 46 -16.39 -13.30 -5.42
C HIS A 46 -16.75 -13.21 -3.94
N ALA A 47 -15.78 -13.02 -3.05
CA ALA A 47 -16.02 -12.82 -1.62
C ALA A 47 -16.77 -11.51 -1.32
N LEU A 48 -16.72 -10.50 -2.20
CA LEU A 48 -17.50 -9.25 -2.07
C LEU A 48 -19.00 -9.43 -2.38
N GLY A 49 -19.42 -10.61 -2.83
CA GLY A 49 -20.81 -10.92 -3.12
C GLY A 49 -21.30 -10.38 -4.47
N PRO A 50 -22.62 -10.26 -4.67
CA PRO A 50 -23.22 -10.05 -5.99
C PRO A 50 -22.91 -8.67 -6.59
N THR A 51 -22.67 -7.66 -5.74
CA THR A 51 -22.33 -6.30 -6.19
C THR A 51 -20.86 -6.15 -6.56
N GLN A 52 -20.02 -7.13 -6.20
CA GLN A 52 -18.57 -7.09 -6.39
C GLN A 52 -17.98 -5.74 -5.94
N VAL A 53 -17.26 -5.05 -6.83
CA VAL A 53 -16.65 -3.74 -6.54
C VAL A 53 -17.65 -2.60 -6.50
N GLU A 54 -18.78 -2.68 -7.20
CA GLU A 54 -19.68 -1.55 -7.44
C GLU A 54 -20.61 -1.22 -6.26
N GLY A 55 -20.46 -1.91 -5.12
CA GLY A 55 -21.24 -1.66 -3.91
C GLY A 55 -20.40 -1.08 -2.78
N VAL A 56 -20.59 -1.65 -1.59
CA VAL A 56 -19.97 -1.23 -0.33
C VAL A 56 -18.45 -1.09 -0.45
N PHE A 57 -17.80 -1.93 -1.26
CA PHE A 57 -16.35 -1.86 -1.48
C PHE A 57 -15.91 -0.51 -2.08
N ARG A 58 -16.46 -0.11 -3.23
CA ARG A 58 -16.11 1.17 -3.89
C ARG A 58 -16.46 2.37 -3.01
N GLU A 59 -17.63 2.36 -2.37
CA GLU A 59 -18.06 3.45 -1.50
C GLU A 59 -17.12 3.62 -0.30
N SER A 60 -16.80 2.52 0.39
CA SER A 60 -15.88 2.53 1.53
C SER A 60 -14.48 2.99 1.12
N CYS A 61 -13.94 2.48 0.00
CA CYS A 61 -12.64 2.92 -0.51
C CYS A 61 -12.64 4.41 -0.85
N SER A 62 -13.70 4.93 -1.46
CA SER A 62 -13.80 6.35 -1.83
C SER A 62 -13.83 7.25 -0.60
N GLN A 63 -14.60 6.87 0.43
CA GLN A 63 -14.66 7.61 1.70
C GLN A 63 -13.32 7.60 2.43
N VAL A 64 -12.70 6.42 2.57
CA VAL A 64 -11.38 6.29 3.21
C VAL A 64 -10.33 7.12 2.48
N LEU A 65 -10.29 7.06 1.14
CA LEU A 65 -9.35 7.87 0.35
C LEU A 65 -9.60 9.39 0.52
N SER A 66 -10.86 9.82 0.59
CA SER A 66 -11.18 11.24 0.88
C SER A 66 -10.62 11.66 2.23
N THR A 67 -10.91 10.89 3.29
CA THR A 67 -10.43 11.18 4.65
C THR A 67 -8.91 11.18 4.74
N LEU A 68 -8.23 10.23 4.08
CA LEU A 68 -6.76 10.19 4.06
C LEU A 68 -6.17 11.43 3.36
N ARG A 69 -6.78 11.89 2.26
CA ARG A 69 -6.33 13.10 1.54
C ARG A 69 -6.60 14.39 2.33
N GLU A 70 -7.72 14.46 3.03
CA GLU A 70 -8.02 15.56 3.96
C GLU A 70 -7.00 15.61 5.10
N GLY A 71 -6.62 14.45 5.64
CA GLY A 71 -5.61 14.27 6.69
C GLY A 71 -4.15 14.22 6.21
N ARG A 72 -3.85 14.61 4.97
CA ARG A 72 -2.52 14.40 4.34
C ARG A 72 -1.34 14.91 5.19
N GLU A 73 -1.50 16.03 5.89
CA GLU A 73 -0.41 16.65 6.64
C GLU A 73 0.02 15.79 7.83
N VAL A 74 -0.95 15.17 8.50
CA VAL A 74 -0.70 14.22 9.59
C VAL A 74 0.01 12.98 9.06
N LEU A 75 -0.45 12.45 7.91
CA LEU A 75 0.18 11.29 7.28
C LEU A 75 1.62 11.58 6.86
N LEU A 76 1.87 12.72 6.21
CA LEU A 76 3.23 13.13 5.82
C LEU A 76 4.14 13.31 7.04
N THR A 77 3.63 13.93 8.12
CA THR A 77 4.38 14.09 9.37
C THR A 77 4.77 12.73 9.98
N MET A 78 3.87 11.74 9.94
CA MET A 78 4.17 10.38 10.39
C MET A 78 5.19 9.68 9.48
N LEU A 79 5.10 9.88 8.16
CA LEU A 79 5.99 9.28 7.18
C LEU A 79 7.41 9.87 7.22
N ASP A 80 7.54 11.16 7.55
CA ASP A 80 8.85 11.82 7.70
C ASP A 80 9.71 11.08 8.73
N ALA A 81 9.13 10.61 9.83
CA ALA A 81 9.86 9.84 10.85
C ALA A 81 10.50 8.56 10.29
N PHE A 82 9.89 7.91 9.28
CA PHE A 82 10.44 6.72 8.64
C PHE A 82 11.59 7.03 7.68
N VAL A 83 11.60 8.21 7.06
CA VAL A 83 12.70 8.63 6.17
C VAL A 83 13.99 8.80 6.97
N TYR A 84 13.88 9.29 8.20
CA TYR A 84 15.02 9.53 9.08
C TYR A 84 15.41 8.32 9.93
N ASP A 85 14.69 7.21 9.85
CA ASP A 85 15.05 5.98 10.56
C ASP A 85 16.28 5.34 9.91
N PRO A 86 17.44 5.30 10.60
CA PRO A 86 18.68 4.78 10.04
C PRO A 86 18.66 3.26 9.82
N LEU A 87 17.66 2.55 10.36
CA LEU A 87 17.48 1.12 10.17
C LEU A 87 16.65 0.79 8.93
N VAL A 88 16.02 1.79 8.30
CA VAL A 88 15.25 1.57 7.07
C VAL A 88 16.21 1.50 5.88
N ASP A 89 16.39 0.30 5.35
CA ASP A 89 17.17 0.10 4.14
C ASP A 89 16.37 0.55 2.91
N TRP A 90 16.59 1.78 2.46
CA TRP A 90 15.99 2.33 1.23
C TRP A 90 16.68 1.85 -0.05
N ALA A 91 17.83 1.17 0.04
CA ALA A 91 18.60 0.78 -1.12
C ALA A 91 18.01 -0.48 -1.75
N VAL A 92 17.39 -0.31 -2.91
CA VAL A 92 17.48 -1.34 -3.95
C VAL A 92 18.46 -0.79 -4.98
N SER A 93 19.73 -1.17 -4.80
CA SER A 93 20.86 -1.06 -5.73
C SER A 93 20.64 -0.16 -6.95
N ASP A 94 21.06 1.10 -6.87
CA ASP A 94 21.88 1.66 -7.95
C ASP A 94 22.73 2.84 -7.44
N HIS A 95 24.03 2.74 -7.69
CA HIS A 95 24.93 3.88 -7.60
C HIS A 95 24.47 4.90 -8.63
N LEU A 96 23.71 5.92 -8.22
CA LEU A 96 23.69 7.28 -8.80
C LEU A 96 22.68 8.15 -8.01
N THR A 97 23.20 9.19 -7.36
CA THR A 97 22.48 10.40 -6.89
C THR A 97 21.44 10.24 -5.77
N ALA A 98 21.95 9.99 -4.55
CA ALA A 98 21.25 10.29 -3.31
C ALA A 98 21.13 11.82 -3.11
N SER A 99 20.07 12.43 -3.63
CA SER A 99 19.56 13.73 -3.12
C SER A 99 18.16 14.12 -3.61
N SER A 100 17.55 13.43 -4.59
CA SER A 100 16.26 13.88 -5.18
C SER A 100 15.14 12.84 -5.21
N ALA A 101 15.41 11.56 -4.92
CA ALA A 101 14.43 10.48 -5.07
C ALA A 101 13.45 10.33 -3.87
N ALA A 102 13.87 10.71 -2.67
CA ALA A 102 13.06 10.52 -1.45
C ALA A 102 11.78 11.39 -1.43
N VAL A 103 11.81 12.55 -2.10
CA VAL A 103 10.68 13.48 -2.15
C VAL A 103 9.62 13.05 -3.20
N GLY A 104 10.02 12.35 -4.27
CA GLY A 104 9.11 11.96 -5.36
C GLY A 104 8.05 10.92 -4.96
N VAL A 105 8.38 10.03 -4.02
CA VAL A 105 7.49 8.95 -3.59
C VAL A 105 6.45 9.45 -2.59
N ALA A 106 6.83 10.34 -1.66
CA ALA A 106 5.90 10.99 -0.75
C ALA A 106 4.88 11.88 -1.48
N VAL A 107 5.30 12.55 -2.56
CA VAL A 107 4.42 13.39 -3.39
C VAL A 107 3.47 12.54 -4.27
N THR A 108 3.91 11.37 -4.75
CA THR A 108 3.05 10.46 -5.52
C THR A 108 1.99 9.79 -4.64
N LEU A 109 2.29 9.53 -3.36
CA LEU A 109 1.33 9.04 -2.36
C LEU A 109 0.36 10.12 -1.86
N ALA A 110 0.73 11.40 -1.93
CA ALA A 110 -0.14 12.50 -1.53
C ALA A 110 -1.16 12.92 -2.61
N VAL A 111 -0.94 12.55 -3.87
CA VAL A 111 -1.73 13.04 -5.03
C VAL A 111 -2.46 11.92 -5.79
N TYR A 112 -2.31 10.65 -5.38
CA TYR A 112 -3.21 9.56 -5.81
C TYR A 112 -4.26 9.18 -4.79
#